data_AF-A0A6C0BN42-F1
#
_entry.id   AF-A0A6C0BN42-F1
#
_cell.length_a   1.000
_cell.length_b   1.000
_cell.length_c   1.000
_cell.angle_alpha   90.00
_cell.angle_beta   90.00
_cell.angle_gamma   90.00
#
_symmetry.space_group_name_H-M   'P 1'
#
loop_
_entity.id
_entity.type
_entity.pdbx_description
1 polymer ?
#
loop_
_entity_poly.entity_id
_entity_poly.type
_entity_poly.pdbx_seq_one_letter_code
_entity_poly.pdbx_strand_id
1 'polypeptide(L)'
;MECIAPFWDSLFRRCEVDTQVALLSVCRRVNAVGMTDRNVIRRIWLVKRAYQLKKFPNQESHNLDRILANDPKDFAFVLNENKTLERCLAVVTVWGHAIVFVPNEKKTREICLAAVRNDGYSLRYIPSEFRSPEIIQAAITKSGAPILRYISPCDRDIAFCELAIQVGNLQSSSFCKSFDLVPRQCRTSELCLLLVKNSGSMIQFLGKDEQTYEVCLAAVSNNPVSLQYIAPENQTPDVCLTAIRIDRRNLEFCHPDLK
;
A
#
# COMPACT_ATOMS: atom_id res chain seq x y z
N MET A 1 33.73 1.89 -15.96
CA MET A 1 32.74 0.82 -16.27
C MET A 1 32.16 0.92 -17.69
N GLU A 2 32.68 1.78 -18.57
CA GLU A 2 32.11 2.03 -19.91
C GLU A 2 32.46 0.94 -20.94
N CYS A 3 33.53 0.16 -20.74
CA CYS A 3 33.97 -0.84 -21.72
C CYS A 3 33.19 -2.17 -21.72
N ILE A 4 32.31 -2.41 -20.73
CA ILE A 4 31.58 -3.70 -20.61
C ILE A 4 30.12 -3.59 -21.08
N ALA A 5 29.58 -2.38 -21.24
CA ALA A 5 28.21 -2.19 -21.72
C ALA A 5 27.94 -2.81 -23.11
N PRO A 6 28.81 -2.63 -24.13
CA PRO A 6 28.59 -3.20 -25.47
C PRO A 6 28.58 -4.74 -25.47
N PHE A 7 29.37 -5.35 -24.59
CA PHE A 7 29.46 -6.80 -24.46
C PHE A 7 28.18 -7.42 -23.92
N TRP A 8 27.64 -6.87 -22.82
CA TRP A 8 26.41 -7.38 -22.22
C TRP A 8 25.20 -7.20 -23.14
N ASP A 9 25.12 -6.08 -23.87
CA ASP A 9 24.03 -5.84 -24.82
C ASP A 9 24.07 -6.81 -26.01
N SER A 10 25.27 -7.20 -26.45
CA SER A 10 25.46 -8.20 -27.50
C SER A 10 25.09 -9.60 -27.02
N LEU A 11 25.53 -9.97 -25.80
CA LEU A 11 25.21 -11.26 -25.18
C LEU A 11 23.70 -11.40 -24.95
N PHE A 12 23.08 -10.38 -24.35
CA PHE A 12 21.64 -10.34 -24.08
C PHE A 12 20.82 -10.57 -25.36
N ARG A 13 21.19 -9.93 -26.48
CA ARG A 13 20.49 -10.08 -27.77
C ARG A 13 20.60 -11.47 -28.38
N ARG A 14 21.67 -12.23 -28.06
CA ARG A 14 21.94 -13.58 -28.55
C ARG A 14 21.28 -14.68 -27.71
N CYS A 15 20.86 -14.37 -26.48
CA CYS A 15 20.14 -15.30 -25.63
C CYS A 15 18.74 -15.63 -26.19
N GLU A 16 18.23 -16.81 -25.83
CA GLU A 16 16.83 -17.18 -26.06
C GLU A 16 15.88 -16.25 -25.29
N VAL A 17 14.62 -16.16 -25.73
CA VAL A 17 13.65 -15.22 -25.15
C VAL A 17 13.38 -15.53 -23.67
N ASP A 18 13.35 -16.80 -23.30
CA ASP A 18 13.15 -17.21 -21.89
C ASP A 18 14.32 -16.75 -21.01
N THR A 19 15.55 -16.90 -21.52
CA THR A 19 16.76 -16.38 -20.85
C THR A 19 16.76 -14.85 -20.82
N GLN A 20 16.33 -14.17 -21.88
CA GLN A 20 16.18 -12.71 -21.90
C GLN A 20 15.18 -12.24 -20.83
N VAL A 21 14.03 -12.90 -20.71
CA VAL A 21 13.02 -12.61 -19.68
C VAL A 21 13.59 -12.80 -18.27
N ALA A 22 14.36 -13.88 -18.04
CA ALA A 22 15.04 -14.09 -16.77
C ALA A 22 16.08 -13.00 -16.48
N LEU A 23 16.86 -12.58 -17.47
CA LEU A 23 17.88 -11.54 -17.31
C LEU A 23 17.28 -10.14 -17.04
N LEU A 24 16.07 -9.86 -17.54
CA LEU A 24 15.36 -8.59 -17.27
C LEU A 24 14.99 -8.40 -15.80
N SER A 25 14.93 -9.47 -14.99
CA SER A 25 14.67 -9.38 -13.54
C SER A 25 15.93 -9.25 -12.69
N VAL A 26 17.12 -9.48 -13.26
CA VAL A 26 18.40 -9.53 -12.52
C VAL A 26 18.81 -8.16 -11.99
N CYS A 27 18.73 -7.10 -12.81
CA CYS A 27 19.02 -5.75 -12.33
C CYS A 27 18.35 -4.65 -13.18
N ARG A 28 18.16 -3.47 -12.57
CA ARG A 28 17.49 -2.31 -13.21
C ARG A 28 18.15 -1.87 -14.52
N ARG A 29 19.48 -1.99 -14.61
CA ARG A 29 20.22 -1.59 -15.83
C ARG A 29 19.89 -2.49 -17.01
N VAL A 30 19.93 -3.82 -16.81
CA VAL A 30 19.59 -4.80 -17.86
C VAL A 30 18.12 -4.66 -18.27
N ASN A 31 17.24 -4.43 -17.28
CA ASN A 31 15.83 -4.13 -17.54
C ASN A 31 15.66 -2.91 -18.46
N ALA A 32 16.30 -1.79 -18.10
CA ALA A 32 16.21 -0.54 -18.86
C ALA A 32 16.69 -0.72 -20.31
N VAL A 33 17.83 -1.38 -20.54
CA VAL A 33 18.34 -1.61 -21.90
C VAL A 33 17.40 -2.53 -22.68
N GLY A 34 17.01 -3.67 -22.11
CA GLY A 34 16.16 -4.64 -22.81
C GLY A 34 14.76 -4.12 -23.13
N MET A 35 14.22 -3.20 -22.32
CA MET A 35 12.93 -2.55 -22.56
C MET A 35 12.98 -1.41 -23.60
N THR A 36 14.16 -1.01 -24.08
CA THR A 36 14.28 -0.03 -25.19
C THR A 36 14.34 -0.71 -26.57
N ASP A 37 14.73 -1.99 -26.63
CA ASP A 37 14.86 -2.73 -27.88
C ASP A 37 13.49 -3.26 -28.36
N ARG A 38 12.96 -2.67 -29.44
CA ARG A 38 11.68 -3.06 -30.04
C ARG A 38 11.62 -4.55 -30.43
N ASN A 39 12.73 -5.15 -30.83
CA ASN A 39 12.78 -6.57 -31.22
C ASN A 39 12.68 -7.49 -30.01
N VAL A 40 13.28 -7.11 -28.88
CA VAL A 40 13.17 -7.84 -27.61
C VAL A 40 11.73 -7.75 -27.09
N ILE A 41 11.15 -6.54 -27.08
CA ILE A 41 9.75 -6.33 -26.68
C ILE A 41 8.79 -7.17 -27.53
N ARG A 42 8.98 -7.20 -28.85
CA ARG A 42 8.16 -8.01 -29.77
C ARG A 42 8.28 -9.50 -29.48
N ARG A 43 9.49 -10.01 -29.22
CA ARG A 43 9.73 -11.42 -28.88
C ARG A 43 9.08 -11.80 -27.55
N ILE A 44 9.22 -10.96 -26.51
CA ILE A 44 8.57 -11.15 -25.22
C ILE A 44 7.05 -11.17 -25.37
N TRP A 45 6.51 -10.26 -26.20
CA TRP A 45 5.08 -10.22 -26.48
C TRP A 45 4.58 -11.51 -27.13
N LEU A 46 5.31 -12.06 -28.10
CA LEU A 46 4.97 -13.34 -28.74
C LEU A 46 4.99 -14.51 -27.75
N VAL A 47 6.00 -14.59 -26.89
CA VAL A 47 6.10 -15.65 -25.85
C VAL A 47 4.94 -15.52 -24.85
N LYS A 48 4.66 -14.30 -24.38
CA LYS A 48 3.51 -14.03 -23.51
C LYS A 48 2.20 -14.46 -24.18
N ARG A 49 1.99 -14.08 -25.44
CA ARG A 49 0.80 -14.44 -26.22
C ARG A 49 0.65 -15.95 -26.37
N ALA A 50 1.72 -16.67 -26.70
CA ALA A 50 1.70 -18.12 -26.80
C ALA A 50 1.35 -18.79 -25.47
N TYR A 51 1.91 -18.30 -24.36
CA TYR A 51 1.59 -18.80 -23.02
C TYR A 51 0.12 -18.55 -22.64
N GLN A 52 -0.39 -17.36 -22.95
CA GLN A 52 -1.80 -17.01 -22.74
C GLN A 52 -2.74 -17.94 -23.53
N LEU A 53 -2.44 -18.21 -24.80
CA LEU A 53 -3.23 -19.11 -25.65
C LEU A 53 -3.12 -20.58 -25.22
N LYS A 54 -1.98 -21.01 -24.66
CA LYS A 54 -1.85 -22.37 -24.10
C LYS A 54 -2.76 -22.57 -22.88
N LYS A 55 -2.92 -21.55 -22.04
CA LYS A 55 -3.79 -21.56 -20.86
C LYS A 55 -5.27 -21.32 -21.21
N PHE A 56 -5.53 -20.43 -22.18
CA PHE A 56 -6.85 -20.00 -22.62
C PHE A 56 -6.93 -19.98 -24.17
N PRO A 57 -7.16 -21.12 -24.83
CA PRO A 57 -7.06 -21.25 -26.29
C PRO A 57 -8.15 -20.50 -27.06
N ASN A 58 -9.41 -20.60 -26.64
CA ASN A 58 -10.54 -20.14 -27.46
C ASN A 58 -11.04 -18.72 -27.13
N GLN A 59 -10.66 -18.15 -25.98
CA GLN A 59 -11.01 -16.79 -25.50
C GLN A 59 -12.46 -16.30 -25.74
N GLU A 60 -13.39 -17.24 -25.86
CA GLU A 60 -14.83 -17.04 -26.05
C GLU A 60 -15.47 -16.34 -24.85
N SER A 61 -16.68 -15.82 -25.04
CA SER A 61 -17.47 -15.10 -24.02
C SER A 61 -17.66 -15.88 -22.71
N HIS A 62 -17.92 -17.19 -22.79
CA HIS A 62 -18.10 -18.07 -21.62
C HIS A 62 -16.86 -18.13 -20.70
N ASN A 63 -15.68 -17.73 -21.20
CA ASN A 63 -14.47 -17.66 -20.36
C ASN A 63 -14.55 -16.50 -19.37
N LEU A 64 -15.31 -15.44 -19.66
CA LEU A 64 -15.51 -14.36 -18.71
C LEU A 64 -16.28 -14.88 -17.49
N ASP A 65 -17.37 -15.61 -17.70
CA ASP A 65 -18.17 -16.19 -16.61
C ASP A 65 -17.31 -17.10 -15.72
N ARG A 66 -16.41 -17.88 -16.34
CA ARG A 66 -15.43 -18.71 -15.61
C ARG A 66 -14.45 -17.87 -14.79
N ILE A 67 -13.95 -16.75 -15.33
CA ILE A 67 -13.07 -15.82 -14.60
C ILE A 67 -13.81 -15.18 -13.43
N LEU A 68 -15.07 -14.78 -13.64
CA LEU A 68 -15.91 -14.18 -12.60
C LEU A 68 -16.20 -15.17 -11.47
N ALA A 69 -16.37 -16.46 -11.78
CA ALA A 69 -16.69 -17.51 -10.80
C ALA A 69 -15.48 -18.03 -10.00
N ASN A 70 -14.25 -17.93 -10.51
CA ASN A 70 -13.09 -18.64 -9.95
C ASN A 70 -12.02 -17.72 -9.35
N ASP A 71 -11.08 -17.20 -10.17
CA ASP A 71 -9.94 -16.39 -9.72
C ASP A 71 -9.70 -15.22 -10.70
N PRO A 72 -9.68 -13.96 -10.23
CA PRO A 72 -9.39 -12.80 -11.08
C PRO A 72 -8.01 -12.85 -11.76
N LYS A 73 -7.05 -13.63 -11.25
CA LYS A 73 -5.74 -13.84 -11.88
C LYS A 73 -5.86 -14.46 -13.26
N ASP A 74 -6.93 -15.20 -13.53
CA ASP A 74 -7.16 -15.76 -14.86
C ASP A 74 -7.37 -14.68 -15.92
N PHE A 75 -7.82 -13.48 -15.52
CA PHE A 75 -7.90 -12.32 -16.41
C PHE A 75 -6.53 -11.87 -16.94
N ALA A 76 -5.42 -12.26 -16.30
CA ALA A 76 -4.07 -12.06 -16.83
C ALA A 76 -3.84 -12.81 -18.15
N PHE A 77 -4.54 -13.93 -18.37
CA PHE A 77 -4.38 -14.77 -19.55
C PHE A 77 -5.26 -14.34 -20.74
N VAL A 78 -6.26 -13.48 -20.50
CA VAL A 78 -7.05 -12.88 -21.58
C VAL A 78 -6.15 -11.94 -22.39
N LEU A 79 -6.20 -12.05 -23.71
CA LEU A 79 -5.44 -11.17 -24.61
C LEU A 79 -5.95 -9.74 -24.49
N ASN A 80 -5.05 -8.76 -24.67
CA ASN A 80 -5.41 -7.35 -24.53
C ASN A 80 -6.49 -6.92 -25.53
N GLU A 81 -6.50 -7.47 -26.75
CA GLU A 81 -7.59 -7.26 -27.73
C GLU A 81 -8.95 -7.74 -27.23
N ASN A 82 -8.98 -8.81 -26.42
CA ASN A 82 -10.18 -9.42 -25.86
C ASN A 82 -10.60 -8.83 -24.51
N LYS A 83 -9.83 -7.88 -23.96
CA LYS A 83 -10.20 -7.09 -22.78
C LYS A 83 -11.01 -5.88 -23.23
N THR A 84 -12.27 -6.09 -23.59
CA THR A 84 -13.19 -4.97 -23.86
C THR A 84 -13.45 -4.17 -22.59
N LEU A 85 -13.93 -2.93 -22.71
CA LEU A 85 -14.28 -2.10 -21.54
C LEU A 85 -15.32 -2.81 -20.67
N GLU A 86 -16.34 -3.42 -21.29
CA GLU A 86 -17.37 -4.22 -20.62
C GLU A 86 -16.77 -5.37 -19.81
N ARG A 87 -15.84 -6.14 -20.40
CA ARG A 87 -15.17 -7.25 -19.70
C ARG A 87 -14.30 -6.75 -18.55
N CYS A 88 -13.56 -5.68 -18.75
CA CYS A 88 -12.77 -5.06 -17.68
C CYS A 88 -13.66 -4.59 -16.52
N LEU A 89 -14.78 -3.95 -16.84
CA LEU A 89 -15.75 -3.49 -15.84
C LEU A 89 -16.35 -4.67 -15.09
N ALA A 90 -16.84 -5.70 -15.78
CA ALA A 90 -17.44 -6.88 -15.18
C ALA A 90 -16.49 -7.62 -14.21
N VAL A 91 -15.20 -7.74 -14.54
CA VAL A 91 -14.24 -8.40 -13.65
C VAL A 91 -13.95 -7.54 -12.43
N VAL A 92 -13.80 -6.23 -12.61
CA VAL A 92 -13.47 -5.30 -11.52
C VAL A 92 -14.62 -5.11 -10.54
N THR A 93 -15.87 -5.15 -11.02
CA THR A 93 -17.05 -5.05 -10.14
C THR A 93 -17.18 -6.25 -9.22
N VAL A 94 -16.80 -7.46 -9.68
CA VAL A 94 -16.74 -8.66 -8.83
C VAL A 94 -15.47 -8.67 -7.98
N TRP A 95 -14.32 -8.35 -8.58
CA TRP A 95 -13.00 -8.43 -7.96
C TRP A 95 -12.24 -7.10 -8.09
N GLY A 96 -12.34 -6.21 -7.11
CA GLY A 96 -11.77 -4.85 -7.21
C GLY A 96 -10.28 -4.82 -7.57
N HIS A 97 -9.48 -5.68 -6.94
CA HIS A 97 -8.04 -5.78 -7.18
C HIS A 97 -7.67 -6.30 -8.59
N ALA A 98 -8.62 -6.84 -9.36
CA ALA A 98 -8.38 -7.31 -10.72
C ALA A 98 -8.01 -6.18 -11.71
N ILE A 99 -8.17 -4.91 -11.30
CA ILE A 99 -7.68 -3.75 -12.05
C ILE A 99 -6.17 -3.83 -12.37
N VAL A 100 -5.40 -4.61 -11.61
CA VAL A 100 -3.99 -4.90 -11.91
C VAL A 100 -3.79 -5.59 -13.27
N PHE A 101 -4.78 -6.35 -13.73
CA PHE A 101 -4.75 -7.07 -15.01
C PHE A 101 -5.37 -6.28 -16.16
N VAL A 102 -5.98 -5.13 -15.88
CA VAL A 102 -6.52 -4.21 -16.90
C VAL A 102 -5.37 -3.40 -17.50
N PRO A 103 -5.20 -3.40 -18.84
CA PRO A 103 -4.21 -2.55 -19.51
C PRO A 103 -4.42 -1.08 -19.16
N ASN A 104 -3.34 -0.31 -19.01
CA ASN A 104 -3.44 1.10 -18.60
C ASN A 104 -4.27 1.93 -19.60
N GLU A 105 -4.18 1.62 -20.88
CA GLU A 105 -4.92 2.29 -21.96
C GLU A 105 -6.44 2.06 -21.86
N LYS A 106 -6.87 1.05 -21.09
CA LYS A 106 -8.28 0.71 -20.89
C LYS A 106 -8.80 1.07 -19.49
N LYS A 107 -7.97 1.69 -18.64
CA LYS A 107 -8.40 2.17 -17.33
C LYS A 107 -9.16 3.49 -17.49
N THR A 108 -10.47 3.38 -17.65
CA THR A 108 -11.36 4.56 -17.64
C THR A 108 -11.64 4.99 -16.20
N ARG A 109 -12.12 6.22 -16.02
CA ARG A 109 -12.60 6.71 -14.71
C ARG A 109 -13.61 5.76 -14.09
N GLU A 110 -14.54 5.24 -14.90
CA GLU A 110 -15.58 4.30 -14.47
C GLU A 110 -15.01 2.99 -13.93
N ILE A 111 -14.07 2.37 -14.66
CA ILE A 111 -13.41 1.13 -14.22
C ILE A 111 -12.61 1.37 -12.94
N CYS A 112 -11.87 2.48 -12.87
CA CYS A 112 -11.12 2.85 -11.66
C CYS A 112 -12.04 3.05 -10.45
N LEU A 113 -13.17 3.74 -10.63
CA LEU A 113 -14.14 4.00 -9.58
C LEU A 113 -14.83 2.71 -9.10
N ALA A 114 -15.20 1.83 -10.03
CA ALA A 114 -15.74 0.51 -9.71
C ALA A 114 -14.74 -0.32 -8.89
N ALA A 115 -13.45 -0.29 -9.26
CA ALA A 115 -12.39 -1.00 -8.55
C ALA A 115 -12.27 -0.58 -7.09
N VAL A 116 -12.16 0.73 -6.84
CA VAL A 116 -11.94 1.26 -5.49
C VAL A 116 -13.16 1.13 -4.60
N ARG A 117 -14.38 1.18 -5.16
CA ARG A 117 -15.62 0.95 -4.41
C ARG A 117 -15.73 -0.50 -3.93
N ASN A 118 -15.23 -1.44 -4.73
CA ASN A 118 -15.21 -2.85 -4.34
C ASN A 118 -14.03 -3.20 -3.41
N ASP A 119 -12.82 -2.69 -3.71
CA ASP A 119 -11.61 -2.85 -2.89
C ASP A 119 -10.78 -1.56 -2.90
N GLY A 120 -10.74 -0.84 -1.78
CA GLY A 120 -10.01 0.43 -1.68
C GLY A 120 -8.51 0.29 -1.92
N TYR A 121 -7.91 -0.88 -1.69
CA TYR A 121 -6.50 -1.13 -1.96
C TYR A 121 -6.17 -1.13 -3.46
N SER A 122 -7.19 -1.21 -4.33
CA SER A 122 -7.05 -1.09 -5.78
C SER A 122 -6.41 0.23 -6.23
N LEU A 123 -6.48 1.28 -5.40
CA LEU A 123 -5.84 2.58 -5.66
C LEU A 123 -4.34 2.44 -6.00
N ARG A 124 -3.65 1.47 -5.40
CA ARG A 124 -2.21 1.22 -5.66
C ARG A 124 -1.89 0.85 -7.11
N TYR A 125 -2.88 0.32 -7.84
CA TYR A 125 -2.75 -0.13 -9.24
C TYR A 125 -3.32 0.87 -10.25
N ILE A 126 -3.93 1.95 -9.77
CA ILE A 126 -4.44 3.04 -10.61
C ILE A 126 -3.27 4.00 -10.87
N PRO A 127 -2.94 4.30 -12.15
CA PRO A 127 -1.94 5.31 -12.49
C PRO A 127 -2.29 6.68 -11.89
N SER A 128 -1.27 7.47 -11.53
CA SER A 128 -1.45 8.80 -10.92
C SER A 128 -2.35 9.72 -11.75
N GLU A 129 -2.27 9.65 -13.07
CA GLU A 129 -3.10 10.41 -14.03
C GLU A 129 -4.61 10.23 -13.82
N PHE A 130 -5.03 9.08 -13.28
CA PHE A 130 -6.45 8.77 -13.04
C PHE A 130 -6.88 8.94 -11.57
N ARG A 131 -5.98 9.34 -10.66
CA ARG A 131 -6.29 9.49 -9.23
C ARG A 131 -6.97 10.83 -8.94
N SER A 132 -8.22 10.96 -9.37
CA SER A 132 -9.04 12.11 -9.00
C SER A 132 -9.40 12.10 -7.50
N PRO A 133 -9.75 13.27 -6.92
CA PRO A 133 -10.25 13.36 -5.56
C PRO A 133 -11.40 12.39 -5.25
N GLU A 134 -12.32 12.21 -6.21
CA GLU A 134 -13.45 11.27 -6.07
C GLU A 134 -12.99 9.81 -5.91
N ILE A 135 -12.00 9.38 -6.68
CA ILE A 135 -11.46 8.00 -6.60
C ILE A 135 -10.71 7.80 -5.29
N ILE A 136 -9.93 8.80 -4.87
CA ILE A 136 -9.23 8.77 -3.58
C ILE A 136 -10.23 8.69 -2.43
N GLN A 137 -11.25 9.54 -2.45
CA GLN A 137 -12.32 9.56 -1.45
C GLN A 137 -13.03 8.20 -1.38
N ALA A 138 -13.42 7.63 -2.51
CA ALA A 138 -14.06 6.32 -2.56
C ALA A 138 -13.17 5.21 -1.98
N ALA A 139 -11.86 5.23 -2.26
CA ALA A 139 -10.91 4.27 -1.72
C ALA A 139 -10.79 4.39 -0.18
N ILE A 140 -10.67 5.63 0.33
CA ILE A 140 -10.62 5.90 1.77
C ILE A 140 -11.90 5.45 2.46
N THR A 141 -13.06 5.76 1.89
CA THR A 141 -14.35 5.32 2.45
C THR A 141 -14.45 3.79 2.51
N LYS A 142 -13.84 3.08 1.56
CA LYS A 142 -13.92 1.61 1.50
C LYS A 142 -12.94 0.91 2.46
N SER A 143 -11.74 1.44 2.67
CA SER A 143 -10.65 0.73 3.37
C SER A 143 -9.95 1.53 4.48
N GLY A 144 -10.35 2.78 4.70
CA GLY A 144 -9.90 3.65 5.78
C GLY A 144 -8.50 4.23 5.59
N ALA A 145 -7.90 4.65 6.71
CA ALA A 145 -6.58 5.29 6.76
C ALA A 145 -5.41 4.54 6.10
N PRO A 146 -5.37 3.20 6.01
CA PRO A 146 -4.30 2.51 5.28
C PRO A 146 -4.13 2.97 3.83
N ILE A 147 -5.16 3.52 3.20
CA ILE A 147 -5.13 4.03 1.83
C ILE A 147 -4.22 5.25 1.66
N LEU A 148 -4.00 6.03 2.73
CA LEU A 148 -3.16 7.24 2.71
C LEU A 148 -1.72 6.93 2.23
N ARG A 149 -1.23 5.70 2.38
CA ARG A 149 0.10 5.27 1.92
C ARG A 149 0.27 5.25 0.41
N TYR A 150 -0.84 5.17 -0.33
CA TYR A 150 -0.84 5.13 -1.79
C TYR A 150 -1.11 6.49 -2.42
N ILE A 151 -1.36 7.52 -1.60
CA ILE A 151 -1.57 8.90 -2.03
C ILE A 151 -0.24 9.64 -1.93
N SER A 152 0.16 10.29 -3.02
CA SER A 152 1.37 11.12 -3.07
C SER A 152 1.27 12.23 -2.02
N PRO A 153 2.38 12.67 -1.39
CA PRO A 153 2.33 13.76 -0.43
C PRO A 153 1.70 15.06 -0.96
N CYS A 154 1.88 15.36 -2.26
CA CYS A 154 1.29 16.53 -2.92
C CYS A 154 -0.24 16.42 -3.10
N ASP A 155 -0.78 15.19 -3.20
CA ASP A 155 -2.20 14.92 -3.42
C ASP A 155 -2.93 14.66 -2.09
N ARG A 156 -2.19 14.56 -0.98
CA ARG A 156 -2.72 14.23 0.34
C ARG A 156 -3.21 15.49 1.03
N ASP A 157 -4.46 15.80 0.79
CA ASP A 157 -5.18 16.88 1.47
C ASP A 157 -5.51 16.51 2.94
N ILE A 158 -5.66 17.53 3.78
CA ILE A 158 -6.12 17.42 5.17
C ILE A 158 -7.50 16.76 5.21
N ALA A 159 -8.39 17.14 4.28
CA ALA A 159 -9.73 16.57 4.16
C ALA A 159 -9.71 15.03 3.97
N PHE A 160 -8.73 14.48 3.25
CA PHE A 160 -8.58 13.03 3.13
C PHE A 160 -8.12 12.37 4.41
N CYS A 161 -7.27 13.04 5.18
CA CYS A 161 -6.81 12.54 6.48
C CYS A 161 -7.96 12.53 7.49
N GLU A 162 -8.77 13.58 7.53
CA GLU A 162 -9.97 13.66 8.37
C GLU A 162 -10.99 12.56 8.01
N LEU A 163 -11.27 12.40 6.71
CA LEU A 163 -12.14 11.32 6.24
C LEU A 163 -11.61 9.94 6.61
N ALA A 164 -10.29 9.74 6.48
CA ALA A 164 -9.63 8.49 6.83
C ALA A 164 -9.74 8.15 8.33
N ILE A 165 -9.71 9.17 9.20
CA ILE A 165 -9.93 9.03 10.63
C ILE A 165 -11.40 8.71 10.92
N GLN A 166 -12.33 9.39 10.24
CA GLN A 166 -13.76 9.21 10.46
C GLN A 166 -14.27 7.83 10.02
N VAL A 167 -13.83 7.34 8.87
CA VAL A 167 -14.30 6.06 8.30
C VAL A 167 -13.43 4.88 8.71
N GLY A 168 -12.18 5.13 9.10
CA GLY A 168 -11.25 4.08 9.49
C GLY A 168 -11.68 3.37 10.78
N ASN A 169 -11.52 2.05 10.81
CA ASN A 169 -11.51 1.34 12.08
C ASN A 169 -10.23 1.72 12.85
N LEU A 170 -10.35 2.72 13.72
CA LEU A 170 -9.25 3.27 14.54
C LEU A 170 -8.60 2.22 15.46
N GLN A 171 -9.28 1.09 15.69
CA GLN A 171 -8.77 -0.03 16.48
C GLN A 171 -8.00 -1.07 15.64
N SER A 172 -8.00 -0.96 14.31
CA SER A 172 -7.24 -1.88 13.46
C SER A 172 -5.74 -1.66 13.60
N SER A 173 -4.96 -2.73 13.68
CA SER A 173 -3.50 -2.68 13.60
C SER A 173 -2.98 -2.01 12.31
N SER A 174 -3.82 -1.96 11.27
CA SER A 174 -3.52 -1.28 10.01
C SER A 174 -3.55 0.24 10.14
N PHE A 175 -4.36 0.79 11.06
CA PHE A 175 -4.40 2.22 11.37
C PHE A 175 -3.09 2.66 12.00
N CYS A 176 -2.58 1.90 12.99
CA CYS A 176 -1.30 2.18 13.66
C CYS A 176 -0.16 2.36 12.65
N LYS A 177 -0.07 1.49 11.64
CA LYS A 177 0.96 1.55 10.59
C LYS A 177 0.86 2.76 9.66
N SER A 178 -0.24 3.50 9.71
CA SER A 178 -0.53 4.63 8.82
C SER A 178 -0.65 5.95 9.59
N PHE A 179 -0.46 5.93 10.90
CA PHE A 179 -0.58 7.10 11.78
C PHE A 179 0.46 8.19 11.47
N ASP A 180 1.67 7.79 11.07
CA ASP A 180 2.73 8.72 10.64
C ASP A 180 2.33 9.56 9.42
N LEU A 181 1.36 9.10 8.63
CA LEU A 181 0.85 9.80 7.46
C LEU A 181 -0.21 10.84 7.81
N VAL A 182 -0.77 10.79 9.03
CA VAL A 182 -1.77 11.73 9.54
C VAL A 182 -1.04 12.99 10.01
N PRO A 183 -1.35 14.18 9.45
CA PRO A 183 -0.76 15.45 9.87
C PRO A 183 -1.08 15.74 11.34
N ARG A 184 -0.18 16.46 12.03
CA ARG A 184 -0.36 16.83 13.45
C ARG A 184 -1.66 17.59 13.72
N GLN A 185 -2.09 18.40 12.76
CA GLN A 185 -3.33 19.17 12.86
C GLN A 185 -4.58 18.29 12.98
N CYS A 186 -4.54 17.05 12.49
CA CYS A 186 -5.66 16.10 12.55
C CYS A 186 -5.58 15.15 13.76
N ARG A 187 -4.51 15.22 14.56
CA ARG A 187 -4.27 14.30 15.68
C ARG A 187 -4.90 14.85 16.95
N THR A 188 -6.16 14.49 17.17
CA THR A 188 -6.87 14.84 18.41
C THR A 188 -6.39 14.00 19.59
N SER A 189 -6.57 14.50 20.82
CA SER A 189 -6.24 13.74 22.04
C SER A 189 -6.98 12.41 22.11
N GLU A 190 -8.23 12.37 21.63
CA GLU A 190 -9.03 11.13 21.54
C GLU A 190 -8.39 10.11 20.60
N LEU A 191 -7.90 10.56 19.44
CA LEU A 191 -7.21 9.71 18.47
C LEU A 191 -5.90 9.15 19.06
N CYS A 192 -5.10 10.00 19.69
CA CYS A 192 -3.86 9.62 20.36
C CYS A 192 -4.13 8.61 21.50
N LEU A 193 -5.19 8.80 22.28
CA LEU A 193 -5.59 7.89 23.35
C LEU A 193 -6.01 6.52 22.81
N LEU A 194 -6.80 6.48 21.73
CA LEU A 194 -7.17 5.23 21.07
C LEU A 194 -5.96 4.48 20.52
N LEU A 195 -5.00 5.20 19.94
CA LEU A 195 -3.77 4.66 19.38
C LEU A 195 -2.95 3.90 20.43
N VAL A 196 -2.67 4.54 21.57
CA VAL A 196 -1.86 3.94 22.64
C VAL A 196 -2.60 2.85 23.42
N LYS A 197 -3.94 2.91 23.48
CA LYS A 197 -4.75 1.82 24.04
C LYS A 197 -4.67 0.55 23.22
N ASN A 198 -4.51 0.65 21.90
CA ASN A 198 -4.32 -0.51 21.04
C ASN A 198 -2.89 -1.07 21.13
N SER A 199 -1.90 -0.18 21.18
CA SER A 199 -0.50 -0.54 21.34
C SER A 199 0.26 0.58 22.06
N GLY A 200 0.65 0.36 23.32
CA GLY A 200 1.30 1.38 24.15
C GLY A 200 2.58 1.94 23.53
N SER A 201 3.31 1.11 22.77
CA SER A 201 4.54 1.53 22.06
C SER A 201 4.29 2.57 20.97
N MET A 202 3.04 2.80 20.55
CA MET A 202 2.72 3.83 19.56
C MET A 202 2.98 5.26 20.06
N ILE A 203 3.15 5.46 21.38
CA ILE A 203 3.51 6.77 21.94
C ILE A 203 4.83 7.31 21.37
N GLN A 204 5.72 6.45 20.85
CA GLN A 204 6.96 6.86 20.16
C GLN A 204 6.72 7.74 18.91
N PHE A 205 5.52 7.69 18.33
CA PHE A 205 5.13 8.50 17.15
C PHE A 205 4.42 9.81 17.54
N LEU A 206 4.20 10.05 18.83
CA LEU A 206 3.59 11.26 19.37
C LEU A 206 4.67 12.26 19.78
N GLY A 207 4.52 13.50 19.32
CA GLY A 207 5.31 14.62 19.83
C GLY A 207 4.94 14.96 21.27
N LYS A 208 5.83 15.68 21.96
CA LYS A 208 5.63 16.09 23.36
C LYS A 208 4.28 16.80 23.60
N ASP A 209 3.81 17.60 22.64
CA ASP A 209 2.56 18.35 22.79
C ASP A 209 1.31 17.44 22.64
N GLU A 210 1.47 16.24 22.07
CA GLU A 210 0.41 15.24 21.87
C GLU A 210 0.36 14.21 23.02
N GLN A 211 1.37 14.20 23.89
CA GLN A 211 1.52 13.30 25.03
C GLN A 211 0.83 13.86 26.28
N THR A 212 -0.51 13.93 26.26
CA THR A 212 -1.28 14.34 27.44
C THR A 212 -1.13 13.33 28.58
N TYR A 213 -1.46 13.75 29.80
CA TYR A 213 -1.45 12.87 30.97
C TYR A 213 -2.20 11.55 30.74
N GLU A 214 -3.40 11.61 30.15
CA GLU A 214 -4.23 10.43 29.88
C GLU A 214 -3.60 9.51 28.84
N VAL A 215 -2.97 10.08 27.80
CA VAL A 215 -2.28 9.33 26.74
C VAL A 215 -1.06 8.62 27.33
N CYS A 216 -0.23 9.34 28.10
CA CYS A 216 0.94 8.79 28.79
C CYS A 216 0.55 7.66 29.74
N LEU A 217 -0.46 7.87 30.59
CA LEU A 217 -0.92 6.88 31.55
C LEU A 217 -1.50 5.64 30.85
N ALA A 218 -2.26 5.82 29.77
CA ALA A 218 -2.78 4.70 28.98
C ALA A 218 -1.67 3.91 28.28
N ALA A 219 -0.65 4.59 27.75
CA ALA A 219 0.48 3.95 27.07
C ALA A 219 1.28 3.06 28.03
N VAL A 220 1.66 3.57 29.21
CA VAL A 220 2.42 2.79 30.19
C VAL A 220 1.58 1.66 30.82
N SER A 221 0.28 1.87 30.99
CA SER A 221 -0.62 0.82 31.49
C SER A 221 -0.75 -0.33 30.49
N ASN A 222 -0.71 -0.04 29.19
CA ASN A 222 -0.76 -1.06 28.14
C ASN A 222 0.60 -1.74 27.90
N ASN A 223 1.67 -0.95 27.85
CA ASN A 223 3.05 -1.42 27.69
C ASN A 223 3.99 -0.56 28.57
N PRO A 224 4.46 -1.07 29.73
CA PRO A 224 5.28 -0.30 30.67
C PRO A 224 6.57 0.27 30.08
N VAL A 225 7.17 -0.47 29.13
CA VAL A 225 8.39 -0.07 28.42
C VAL A 225 8.19 1.18 27.57
N SER A 226 6.93 1.59 27.32
CA SER A 226 6.62 2.83 26.62
C SER A 226 7.05 4.08 27.39
N LEU A 227 7.36 3.97 28.69
CA LEU A 227 7.90 5.07 29.49
C LEU A 227 9.16 5.68 28.87
N GLN A 228 10.00 4.87 28.20
CA GLN A 228 11.22 5.34 27.53
C GLN A 228 10.98 6.36 26.41
N TYR A 229 9.75 6.43 25.88
CA TYR A 229 9.36 7.33 24.79
C TYR A 229 8.56 8.56 25.27
N ILE A 230 8.26 8.64 26.57
CA ILE A 230 7.54 9.78 27.16
C ILE A 230 8.54 10.91 27.41
N ALA A 231 8.21 12.11 26.90
CA ALA A 231 9.02 13.29 27.09
C ALA A 231 9.22 13.58 28.59
N PRO A 232 10.42 14.00 29.02
CA PRO A 232 10.72 14.26 30.44
C PRO A 232 9.68 15.15 31.14
N GLU A 233 9.20 16.18 30.45
CA GLU A 233 8.24 17.15 31.01
C GLU A 233 6.84 16.55 31.21
N ASN A 234 6.54 15.45 30.52
CA ASN A 234 5.26 14.73 30.59
C ASN A 234 5.32 13.49 31.49
N GLN A 235 6.49 13.20 32.09
CA GLN A 235 6.61 12.18 33.12
C GLN A 235 6.05 12.71 34.44
N THR A 236 4.84 12.28 34.80
CA THR A 236 4.29 12.54 36.14
C THR A 236 4.65 11.41 37.09
N PRO A 237 4.70 11.65 38.41
CA PRO A 237 4.93 10.59 39.40
C PRO A 237 4.00 9.39 39.19
N ASP A 238 2.72 9.64 38.88
CA ASP A 238 1.72 8.58 38.66
C ASP A 238 2.03 7.72 37.42
N VAL A 239 2.46 8.34 36.31
CA VAL A 239 2.84 7.64 35.08
C VAL A 239 4.08 6.76 35.33
N CYS A 240 5.11 7.32 35.97
CA CYS A 240 6.33 6.58 36.30
C CYS A 240 6.05 5.43 37.27
N LEU A 241 5.30 5.69 38.35
CA LEU A 241 4.95 4.68 39.34
C LEU A 241 4.10 3.57 38.73
N THR A 242 3.21 3.89 37.80
CA THR A 242 2.42 2.87 37.08
C THR A 242 3.33 1.92 36.29
N ALA A 243 4.28 2.46 35.52
CA ALA A 243 5.23 1.65 34.75
C ALA A 243 6.13 0.79 35.66
N ILE A 244 6.68 1.38 36.74
CA ILE A 244 7.56 0.70 37.69
C ILE A 244 6.82 -0.41 38.46
N ARG A 245 5.56 -0.18 38.84
CA ARG A 245 4.74 -1.17 39.54
C ARG A 245 4.50 -2.41 38.69
N ILE A 246 4.37 -2.25 37.37
CA ILE A 246 4.17 -3.37 36.45
C ILE A 246 5.51 -4.05 36.14
N ASP A 247 6.56 -3.28 35.83
CA ASP A 247 7.92 -3.81 35.63
C ASP A 247 8.96 -2.83 36.18
N ARG A 248 9.63 -3.25 37.26
CA ARG A 248 10.60 -2.46 38.01
C ARG A 248 11.78 -1.98 37.17
N ARG A 249 12.10 -2.66 36.06
CA ARG A 249 13.18 -2.25 35.14
C ARG A 249 12.95 -0.86 34.56
N ASN A 250 11.68 -0.44 34.44
CA ASN A 250 11.33 0.88 33.91
C ASN A 250 11.82 2.06 34.77
N LEU A 251 12.29 1.82 36.00
CA LEU A 251 12.98 2.84 36.80
C LEU A 251 14.19 3.44 36.06
N GLU A 252 14.81 2.68 35.15
CA GLU A 252 15.92 3.19 34.33
C GLU A 252 15.49 4.37 33.45
N PHE A 253 14.24 4.36 32.95
CA PHE A 253 13.66 5.35 32.03
C PHE A 253 13.03 6.57 32.71
N CYS A 254 12.91 6.57 34.05
CA CYS A 254 12.45 7.75 34.78
C CYS A 254 13.45 8.91 34.62
N HIS A 255 12.94 10.13 34.52
CA HIS A 255 13.77 11.32 34.59
C HIS A 255 14.51 11.38 35.94
N PRO A 256 15.78 11.83 36.00
CA PRO A 256 16.54 11.92 37.25
C PRO A 256 15.83 12.68 38.37
N ASP A 257 15.07 13.73 38.03
CA ASP A 257 14.33 14.53 39.03
C ASP A 257 13.19 13.76 39.71
N LEU A 258 12.82 12.58 39.18
CA LEU A 258 11.77 11.71 39.70
C LEU A 258 12.31 10.41 40.33
N LYS A 259 13.64 10.26 40.44
CA LYS A 259 14.32 9.10 41.06
C LYS A 259 14.68 9.38 42.51
#